data_AF-A0A8S2WGW6-F1
#
_entry.id   AF-A0A8S2WGW6-F1
#
_cell.length_a   1.000
_cell.length_b   1.000
_cell.length_c   1.000
_cell.angle_alpha   90.00
_cell.angle_beta   90.00
_cell.angle_gamma   90.00
#
_symmetry.space_group_name_H-M   'P 1'
#
loop_
_entity.id
_entity.type
_entity.pdbx_description
1 polymer ?
#
loop_
_entity_poly.entity_id
_entity_poly.type
_entity_poly.pdbx_seq_one_letter_code
_entity_poly.pdbx_strand_id
1 'polypeptide(L)'
;MASPLGTFIWCWTIYGDILTHIHRIARQYSYIYALLKNYTYLSKLREYFSYDMYRWAVSVASTRQNYTLDDNCQLLLSMIPVMDMSNHQNGTTCVHYNTKLKQIDCNTMNDTRNNEQIFMFYGKRTNLEYLIHNGFVPNENNPYDTYILKLGTSSLFRTMVTE
;
A
#
# COMPACT_ATOMS: atom_id res chain seq x y z
N MET A 1 15.61 15.81 31.84
CA MET A 1 14.70 14.73 31.41
C MET A 1 15.06 14.37 29.98
N ALA A 2 15.81 13.28 29.80
CA ALA A 2 16.16 12.79 28.47
C ALA A 2 14.93 12.11 27.86
N SER A 3 14.56 12.48 26.63
CA SER A 3 13.57 11.74 25.85
C SER A 3 14.05 10.30 25.68
N PRO A 4 13.20 9.28 25.87
CA PRO A 4 13.58 7.94 25.47
C PRO A 4 13.69 7.94 23.95
N LEU A 5 14.92 7.88 23.44
CA LEU A 5 15.19 7.49 22.06
C LEU A 5 14.42 6.18 21.85
N GLY A 6 13.35 6.25 21.06
CA GLY A 6 12.46 5.12 20.81
C GLY A 6 13.27 3.95 20.27
N THR A 7 13.46 2.94 21.11
CA THR A 7 13.98 1.65 20.66
C THR A 7 12.93 1.06 19.72
N PHE A 8 13.10 1.28 18.41
CA PHE A 8 12.34 0.55 17.41
C PHE A 8 12.72 -0.93 17.57
N ILE A 9 11.82 -1.72 18.17
CA ILE A 9 11.95 -3.17 18.17
C ILE A 9 11.62 -3.59 16.73
N TRP A 10 12.65 -3.64 15.90
CA TRP A 10 12.55 -4.24 14.57
C TRP A 10 12.38 -5.73 14.76
N CYS A 11 11.12 -6.20 14.77
CA CYS A 11 10.87 -7.60 14.51
C CYS A 11 11.47 -7.93 13.13
N TRP A 12 12.29 -8.97 13.04
CA TRP A 12 12.95 -9.40 11.79
C TRP A 12 12.00 -9.47 10.59
N THR A 13 10.74 -9.82 10.83
CA THR A 13 9.68 -9.88 9.81
C THR A 13 9.39 -8.49 9.21
N ILE A 14 9.13 -7.48 10.06
CA ILE A 14 8.88 -6.08 9.63
C ILE A 14 10.07 -5.55 8.83
N TYR A 15 11.28 -5.76 9.35
CA TYR A 15 12.51 -5.33 8.69
C TYR A 15 12.71 -6.01 7.33
N GLY A 16 12.43 -7.30 7.24
CA GLY A 16 12.52 -8.08 6.00
C GLY A 16 11.59 -7.58 4.90
N ASP A 17 10.34 -7.23 5.25
CA ASP A 17 9.37 -6.72 4.29
C ASP A 17 9.74 -5.32 3.78
N ILE A 18 10.23 -4.44 4.66
CA ILE A 18 10.72 -3.11 4.28
C ILE A 18 11.95 -3.21 3.37
N LEU A 19 12.93 -4.04 3.71
CA LEU A 19 14.10 -4.25 2.85
C LEU A 19 13.71 -4.82 1.48
N THR A 20 12.78 -5.78 1.47
CA THR A 20 12.25 -6.35 0.23
C THR A 20 11.57 -5.27 -0.61
N HIS A 21 10.78 -4.38 0.00
CA HIS A 21 10.14 -3.27 -0.69
C HIS A 21 11.17 -2.32 -1.33
N ILE A 22 12.16 -1.87 -0.56
CA ILE A 22 13.24 -0.99 -1.04
C ILE A 22 14.03 -1.67 -2.18
N HIS A 23 14.41 -2.93 -1.99
CA HIS A 23 15.14 -3.70 -3.00
C HIS A 23 14.34 -3.82 -4.31
N ARG A 24 13.03 -4.09 -4.22
CA ARG A 24 12.16 -4.19 -5.40
C ARG A 24 12.10 -2.87 -6.18
N ILE A 25 11.95 -1.73 -5.50
CA ILE A 25 11.94 -0.41 -6.15
C ILE A 25 13.27 -0.15 -6.87
N ALA A 26 14.40 -0.38 -6.20
CA ALA A 26 15.72 -0.20 -6.80
C ALA A 26 15.95 -1.11 -8.02
N ARG A 27 15.52 -2.38 -7.92
CA ARG A 27 15.63 -3.34 -9.02
C ARG A 27 14.77 -2.94 -10.21
N GLN A 28 13.52 -2.53 -9.98
CA GLN A 28 12.61 -2.09 -11.04
C GLN A 28 13.14 -0.82 -11.73
N TYR A 29 13.63 0.16 -10.97
CA TYR A 29 14.29 1.34 -11.52
C TYR A 29 15.43 0.96 -12.46
N SER A 30 16.39 0.16 -11.98
CA SER A 30 17.56 -0.23 -12.77
C SER A 30 17.17 -0.98 -14.04
N TYR A 31 16.17 -1.87 -13.95
CA TYR A 31 15.63 -2.59 -15.10
C TYR A 31 15.00 -1.64 -16.12
N ILE A 32 14.10 -0.76 -15.70
CA ILE A 32 13.42 0.19 -16.61
C ILE A 32 14.43 1.16 -17.21
N TYR A 33 15.38 1.67 -16.42
CA TYR A 33 16.44 2.55 -16.89
C TYR A 33 17.30 1.89 -17.98
N ALA A 34 17.64 0.62 -17.81
CA ALA A 34 18.34 -0.16 -18.83
C ALA A 34 17.46 -0.36 -20.08
N LEU A 35 16.17 -0.68 -19.90
CA LEU A 35 15.22 -0.89 -20.98
C LEU A 35 15.00 0.38 -21.84
N LEU A 36 14.90 1.56 -21.21
CA LEU A 36 14.75 2.84 -21.89
C LEU A 36 15.91 3.18 -22.85
N LYS A 37 17.08 2.55 -22.70
CA LYS A 37 18.21 2.71 -23.63
C LYS A 37 17.93 2.10 -25.01
N ASN A 38 17.07 1.08 -25.07
CA ASN A 38 16.76 0.35 -26.30
C ASN A 38 15.71 1.04 -27.17
N TYR A 39 15.05 2.08 -26.66
CA TYR A 39 13.93 2.74 -27.33
C TYR A 39 14.22 4.22 -27.58
N THR A 40 14.69 4.55 -28.78
CA THR A 40 15.08 5.91 -29.16
C THR A 40 13.94 6.93 -29.07
N TYR A 41 12.69 6.51 -29.31
CA TYR A 41 11.50 7.35 -29.17
C TYR A 41 11.18 7.75 -27.72
N LEU A 42 11.80 7.09 -26.72
CA LEU A 42 11.68 7.43 -25.28
C LEU A 42 12.87 8.25 -24.76
N SER A 43 13.71 8.79 -25.64
CA SER A 43 14.90 9.57 -25.25
C SER A 43 14.58 10.71 -24.28
N LYS A 44 13.49 11.45 -24.53
CA LYS A 44 13.01 12.52 -23.64
C LYS A 44 12.66 12.01 -22.24
N LEU A 45 11.95 10.89 -22.12
CA LEU A 45 11.61 10.32 -20.81
C LEU A 45 12.90 9.97 -20.04
N ARG A 46 13.88 9.38 -20.73
CA ARG A 46 15.17 9.01 -20.14
C ARG A 46 15.92 10.19 -19.55
N GLU A 47 15.80 11.39 -20.12
CA GLU A 47 16.43 12.62 -19.59
C GLU A 47 15.91 13.00 -18.20
N TYR A 48 14.65 12.69 -17.88
CA TYR A 48 14.01 13.00 -16.60
C TYR A 48 13.83 11.78 -15.68
N PHE A 49 14.22 10.58 -16.14
CA PHE A 49 14.00 9.33 -15.41
C PHE A 49 15.11 9.05 -14.38
N SER A 50 15.12 9.81 -13.30
CA SER A 50 16.02 9.59 -12.16
C SER A 50 15.44 8.58 -11.15
N TYR A 51 16.30 8.05 -10.28
CA TYR A 51 15.86 7.17 -9.19
C TYR A 51 14.88 7.87 -8.25
N ASP A 52 15.10 9.15 -7.95
CA ASP A 52 14.20 9.94 -7.09
C ASP A 52 12.83 10.13 -7.74
N MET A 53 12.77 10.40 -9.05
CA MET A 53 11.50 10.51 -9.79
C MET A 53 10.77 9.17 -9.83
N TYR A 54 11.49 8.07 -10.05
CA TYR A 54 10.89 6.74 -10.01
C TYR A 54 10.35 6.38 -8.63
N ARG A 55 11.13 6.61 -7.57
CA ARG A 55 10.71 6.39 -6.19
C ARG A 55 9.47 7.22 -5.87
N TRP A 56 9.47 8.52 -6.22
CA TRP A 56 8.31 9.39 -6.05
C TRP A 56 7.08 8.83 -6.78
N ALA A 57 7.22 8.45 -8.05
CA ALA A 57 6.12 7.91 -8.85
C ALA A 57 5.55 6.61 -8.26
N VAL A 58 6.41 5.67 -7.84
CA VAL A 58 5.97 4.42 -7.20
C VAL A 58 5.29 4.70 -5.86
N SER A 59 5.81 5.64 -5.06
CA SER A 59 5.18 6.03 -3.80
C SER A 59 3.80 6.69 -4.02
N VAL A 60 3.67 7.54 -5.04
CA VAL A 60 2.37 8.13 -5.41
C VAL A 60 1.39 7.04 -5.81
N ALA A 61 1.80 6.11 -6.68
CA ALA A 61 0.95 5.00 -7.10
C ALA A 61 0.59 4.06 -5.95
N SER A 62 1.56 3.65 -5.12
CA SER A 62 1.31 2.70 -4.02
C SER A 62 0.35 3.24 -2.97
N THR A 63 0.44 4.55 -2.69
CA THR A 63 -0.35 5.20 -1.64
C THR A 63 -1.78 5.55 -2.06
N ARG A 64 -2.05 5.66 -3.38
CA ARG A 64 -3.32 6.20 -3.91
C ARG A 64 -4.02 5.36 -4.98
N GLN A 65 -3.41 4.27 -5.45
CA GLN A 65 -4.08 3.37 -6.39
C GLN A 65 -5.32 2.73 -5.76
N ASN A 66 -6.39 2.66 -6.54
CA ASN A 66 -7.64 2.03 -6.17
C ASN A 66 -8.07 1.07 -7.28
N TYR A 67 -8.81 0.03 -6.92
CA TYR A 67 -9.44 -0.83 -7.90
C TYR A 67 -10.75 -0.21 -8.38
N THR A 68 -10.94 -0.17 -9.70
CA THR A 68 -12.19 0.23 -10.36
C THR A 68 -12.52 -0.77 -11.48
N LEU A 69 -13.59 -0.52 -12.23
CA LEU A 69 -13.99 -1.31 -13.38
C LEU A 69 -13.79 -0.54 -14.69
N ASP A 70 -13.40 -1.26 -15.75
CA ASP A 70 -13.36 -0.72 -17.10
C ASP A 70 -14.75 -0.79 -17.75
N ASP A 71 -14.86 -0.36 -19.02
CA ASP A 71 -16.10 -0.44 -19.79
C ASP A 71 -16.63 -1.87 -19.96
N ASN A 72 -15.78 -2.88 -19.80
CA ASN A 72 -16.10 -4.31 -19.89
C ASN A 72 -16.31 -4.96 -18.51
N CYS A 73 -16.42 -4.18 -17.44
CA CYS A 73 -16.53 -4.65 -16.05
C CYS A 73 -15.33 -5.48 -15.57
N GLN A 74 -14.14 -5.26 -16.13
CA GLN A 74 -12.89 -5.85 -15.68
C GLN A 74 -12.22 -4.97 -14.64
N LEU A 75 -11.61 -5.60 -13.63
CA LEU A 75 -10.90 -4.92 -12.58
C LEU A 75 -9.63 -4.24 -13.10
N LEU A 76 -9.47 -2.95 -12.85
CA LEU A 76 -8.24 -2.21 -13.16
C LEU A 76 -7.78 -1.34 -11.99
N LEU A 77 -6.49 -1.02 -11.98
CA LEU A 77 -5.92 -0.04 -11.04
C LEU A 77 -6.05 1.37 -11.60
N SER A 78 -6.59 2.28 -10.81
CA SER A 78 -6.82 3.67 -11.17
C SER A 78 -6.39 4.63 -10.07
N MET A 79 -6.00 5.83 -10.50
CA MET A 79 -5.87 7.01 -9.65
C MET A 79 -7.17 7.79 -9.79
N ILE A 80 -7.82 8.13 -8.67
CA ILE A 80 -9.14 8.76 -8.67
C ILE A 80 -9.00 10.15 -8.05
N PRO A 81 -8.88 11.21 -8.88
CA PRO A 81 -8.70 12.57 -8.38
C PRO A 81 -9.81 12.97 -7.42
N VAL A 82 -9.48 13.88 -6.49
CA VAL A 82 -10.37 14.37 -5.42
C VAL A 82 -10.64 13.32 -4.34
N MET A 83 -11.03 12.11 -4.72
CA MET A 83 -11.25 11.02 -3.77
C MET A 83 -9.95 10.66 -3.02
N ASP A 84 -8.82 10.64 -3.75
CA ASP A 84 -7.48 10.34 -3.23
C ASP A 84 -6.90 11.38 -2.25
N MET A 85 -7.64 12.47 -1.99
CA MET A 85 -7.35 13.44 -0.93
C MET A 85 -7.98 13.07 0.41
N SER A 86 -8.93 12.13 0.45
CA SER A 86 -9.62 11.73 1.67
C SER A 86 -8.70 10.85 2.52
N ASN A 87 -8.52 11.21 3.79
CA ASN A 87 -7.67 10.44 4.71
C ASN A 87 -8.36 9.18 5.25
N HIS A 88 -7.55 8.29 5.81
CA HIS A 88 -8.03 7.06 6.42
C HIS A 88 -8.72 7.30 7.77
N GLN A 89 -9.84 6.62 8.02
CA GLN A 89 -10.38 6.35 9.34
C GLN A 89 -10.94 4.91 9.37
N ASN A 90 -10.92 4.28 10.55
CA ASN A 90 -11.57 2.98 10.76
C ASN A 90 -13.08 3.07 10.45
N GLY A 91 -13.62 2.05 9.78
CA GLY A 91 -15.02 2.03 9.39
C GLY A 91 -15.34 0.90 8.42
N THR A 92 -16.30 1.14 7.54
CA THR A 92 -16.72 0.20 6.49
C THR A 92 -16.46 0.77 5.11
N THR A 93 -16.36 -0.11 4.11
CA THR A 93 -16.21 0.32 2.71
C THR A 93 -17.36 1.25 2.32
N CYS A 94 -17.01 2.46 1.86
CA CYS A 94 -17.97 3.50 1.49
C CYS A 94 -17.79 4.00 0.05
N VAL A 95 -16.84 3.42 -0.68
CA VAL A 95 -16.54 3.71 -2.09
C VAL A 95 -17.01 2.55 -2.95
N HIS A 96 -17.77 2.84 -4.00
CA HIS A 96 -18.33 1.84 -4.91
C HIS A 96 -18.31 2.34 -6.36
N TYR A 97 -18.17 1.41 -7.31
CA TYR A 97 -18.31 1.72 -8.73
C TYR A 97 -19.77 1.55 -9.17
N ASN A 98 -20.36 2.62 -9.70
CA ASN A 98 -21.70 2.63 -10.24
C ASN A 98 -21.65 2.29 -11.73
N THR A 99 -21.98 1.04 -12.07
CA THR A 99 -21.92 0.53 -13.46
C THR A 99 -22.91 1.22 -14.40
N LYS A 100 -24.03 1.73 -13.88
CA LYS A 100 -25.05 2.42 -14.69
C LYS A 100 -24.60 3.81 -15.11
N LEU A 101 -24.01 4.56 -14.17
CA LEU A 101 -23.51 5.91 -14.41
C LEU A 101 -22.04 5.94 -14.86
N LYS A 102 -21.36 4.78 -14.84
CA LYS A 102 -19.93 4.62 -15.13
C LYS A 102 -19.05 5.58 -14.31
N GLN A 103 -19.30 5.65 -13.00
CA GLN A 103 -18.60 6.57 -12.10
C GLN A 103 -18.31 5.91 -10.76
N ILE A 104 -17.50 6.60 -9.95
CA ILE A 104 -17.19 6.19 -8.58
C ILE A 104 -18.01 7.02 -7.62
N ASP A 105 -18.82 6.34 -6.81
CA ASP A 105 -19.63 6.94 -5.77
C ASP A 105 -18.94 6.72 -4.41
N CYS A 106 -18.74 7.79 -3.65
CA CYS A 106 -18.21 7.75 -2.29
C CYS A 106 -19.23 8.34 -1.33
N ASN A 107 -19.78 7.51 -0.46
CA ASN A 107 -20.69 7.95 0.60
C ASN A 107 -19.92 8.23 1.89
N THR A 108 -20.45 9.11 2.74
CA THR A 108 -19.87 9.31 4.06
C THR A 108 -20.10 8.07 4.94
N MET A 109 -19.09 7.69 5.73
CA MET A 109 -19.21 6.56 6.65
C MET A 109 -20.09 6.87 7.86
N ASN A 110 -20.13 8.14 8.26
CA ASN A 110 -20.85 8.67 9.39
C ASN A 110 -21.46 10.03 9.03
N ASP A 111 -22.31 10.57 9.90
CA ASP A 111 -22.77 11.95 9.79
C ASP A 111 -21.57 12.91 9.86
N THR A 112 -21.52 13.88 8.95
CA THR A 112 -20.46 14.89 8.89
C THR A 112 -21.05 16.27 9.13
N ARG A 113 -20.36 17.10 9.93
CA ARG A 113 -20.74 18.50 10.13
C ARG A 113 -19.95 19.42 9.21
N ASN A 114 -20.44 20.64 9.07
CA ASN A 114 -19.70 21.67 8.33
C ASN A 114 -18.32 21.90 8.98
N ASN A 115 -17.29 22.02 8.15
CA ASN A 115 -15.88 22.15 8.53
C ASN A 115 -15.26 20.94 9.24
N GLU A 116 -15.91 19.78 9.24
CA GLU A 116 -15.28 18.52 9.66
C GLU A 116 -14.58 17.84 8.48
N GLN A 117 -13.46 17.19 8.77
CA GLN A 117 -12.73 16.42 7.78
C GLN A 117 -13.55 15.20 7.37
N ILE A 118 -13.64 14.97 6.06
CA ILE A 118 -14.25 13.77 5.49
C ILE A 118 -13.17 12.70 5.39
N PHE A 119 -13.45 11.55 5.99
CA PHE A 119 -12.58 10.37 5.96
C PHE A 119 -13.21 9.26 5.13
N MET A 120 -12.36 8.31 4.71
CA MET A 120 -12.78 7.07 4.08
C MET A 120 -12.05 5.88 4.70
N PHE A 121 -12.64 4.70 4.60
CA PHE A 121 -11.99 3.47 5.03
C PHE A 121 -11.14 2.88 3.88
N TYR A 122 -9.82 2.92 4.02
CA TYR A 122 -8.84 2.41 3.03
C TYR A 122 -8.81 0.87 2.90
N GLY A 123 -9.55 0.17 3.76
CA GLY A 123 -9.64 -1.28 3.75
C GLY A 123 -9.04 -1.95 4.99
N LYS A 124 -9.20 -3.27 5.06
CA LYS A 124 -8.76 -4.12 6.18
C LYS A 124 -7.26 -4.41 6.07
N ARG A 125 -6.43 -3.40 6.33
CA ARG A 125 -4.97 -3.48 6.26
C ARG A 125 -4.38 -3.56 7.66
N THR A 126 -3.28 -4.30 7.79
CA THR A 126 -2.42 -4.30 8.98
C THR A 126 -1.68 -2.98 9.12
N ASN A 127 -1.16 -2.69 10.31
CA ASN A 127 -0.32 -1.51 10.54
C ASN A 127 0.97 -1.55 9.71
N LEU A 128 1.52 -2.75 9.47
CA LEU A 128 2.68 -2.94 8.59
C LEU A 128 2.36 -2.58 7.13
N GLU A 129 1.20 -2.98 6.63
CA GLU A 129 0.76 -2.63 5.27
C GLU A 129 0.49 -1.13 5.13
N TYR A 130 -0.13 -0.48 6.13
CA TYR A 130 -0.29 0.97 6.14
C TYR A 130 1.08 1.67 6.11
N LEU A 131 2.05 1.18 6.89
CA LEU A 131 3.38 1.77 6.91
C LEU A 131 4.10 1.64 5.56
N ILE A 132 4.12 0.44 4.98
CA ILE A 132 4.87 0.16 3.75
C ILE A 132 4.18 0.75 2.52
N HIS A 133 2.85 0.63 2.41
CA HIS A 133 2.12 0.96 1.18
C HIS A 133 1.43 2.33 1.23
N ASN A 134 1.07 2.83 2.41
CA ASN A 134 0.39 4.12 2.58
C ASN A 134 1.26 5.18 3.30
N GLY A 135 2.40 4.79 3.87
CA GLY A 135 3.35 5.72 4.48
C GLY A 135 2.95 6.24 5.86
N PHE A 136 2.01 5.59 6.55
CA PHE A 136 1.58 5.99 7.89
C PHE A 136 1.21 4.77 8.75
N VAL A 137 1.09 4.95 10.06
CA VAL A 137 0.44 3.98 10.96
C VAL A 137 -0.77 4.68 11.58
N PRO A 138 -1.98 4.09 11.54
CA PRO A 138 -3.14 4.69 12.19
C PRO A 138 -2.87 5.00 13.67
N ASN A 139 -3.25 6.19 14.13
CA ASN A 139 -3.13 6.56 15.55
C ASN A 139 -4.16 5.83 16.42
N GLU A 140 -5.29 5.46 15.83
CA GLU A 140 -6.33 4.68 16.49
C GLU A 140 -5.97 3.20 16.51
N ASN A 141 -6.58 2.44 17.43
CA ASN A 141 -6.43 0.99 17.44
C ASN A 141 -6.95 0.41 16.11
N ASN A 142 -6.09 -0.28 15.37
CA ASN A 142 -6.46 -0.92 14.11
C ASN A 142 -7.01 -2.33 14.40
N PRO A 143 -8.32 -2.58 14.22
CA PRO A 143 -8.92 -3.89 14.52
C PRO A 143 -8.52 -4.98 13.52
N TYR A 144 -7.83 -4.61 12.43
CA TYR A 144 -7.33 -5.51 11.40
C TYR A 144 -5.82 -5.72 11.49
N ASP A 145 -5.17 -5.23 12.54
CA ASP A 145 -3.74 -5.46 12.73
C ASP A 145 -3.46 -6.93 13.04
N THR A 146 -2.47 -7.51 12.35
CA THR A 146 -2.12 -8.92 12.49
C THR A 146 -0.62 -9.11 12.34
N TYR A 147 -0.13 -10.27 12.79
CA TYR A 147 1.27 -10.68 12.66
C TYR A 147 1.35 -12.10 12.12
N ILE A 148 2.34 -12.37 11.25
CA ILE A 148 2.54 -13.69 10.65
C ILE A 148 3.37 -14.56 11.59
N LEU A 149 2.72 -15.53 12.24
CA LEU A 149 3.41 -16.59 13.00
C LEU A 149 3.67 -17.79 12.09
N LYS A 150 4.94 -18.02 11.72
CA LYS A 150 5.34 -19.19 10.95
C LYS A 150 5.50 -20.39 11.86
N LEU A 151 4.65 -21.39 11.70
CA LEU A 151 4.70 -22.67 12.39
C LEU A 151 5.08 -23.77 11.39
N GLY A 152 5.92 -24.71 11.81
CA GLY A 152 6.30 -25.87 11.01
C GLY A 152 6.57 -27.06 11.92
N THR A 153 6.21 -28.26 11.45
CA THR A 153 6.56 -29.48 12.17
C THR A 153 8.04 -29.80 11.95
N SER A 154 8.73 -30.18 13.03
CA SER A 154 10.11 -30.62 12.92
C SER A 154 10.16 -32.01 12.28
N SER A 155 11.14 -32.25 11.40
CA SER A 155 11.42 -33.58 10.88
C SER A 155 11.80 -34.57 12.00
N LEU A 156 12.26 -34.08 13.16
CA LEU A 156 12.54 -34.88 14.36
C LEU A 156 11.27 -35.33 15.09
N PHE A 157 10.10 -34.78 14.75
CA PHE A 157 8.83 -35.15 15.37
C PHE A 157 8.31 -36.52 14.86
N ARG A 158 8.96 -37.11 13.84
CA ARG A 158 8.58 -38.41 13.28
C ARG A 158 8.98 -39.62 14.15
N THR A 159 9.74 -39.42 15.22
CA THR A 159 10.31 -40.51 16.03
C THR A 159 9.55 -40.81 17.33
N MET A 160 8.43 -40.12 17.61
CA MET A 160 7.67 -40.33 18.87
C MET A 160 6.24 -40.89 18.67
N VAL A 161 5.93 -41.41 17.47
CA VAL A 161 4.64 -42.08 17.19
C VAL A 161 4.89 -43.34 16.36
N THR A 162 5.73 -44.23 16.90
CA THR A 162 5.81 -45.65 16.51
C THR A 162 6.09 -46.45 17.78
N GLU A 163 5.08 -46.63 18.61
CA GLU A 163 4.94 -47.73 19.58
C GLU A 163 3.53 -48.31 19.45
#